data_AF-A0A1M5IIE2-F1
#
_entry.id   AF-A0A1M5IIE2-F1
#
_cell.length_a   1.000
_cell.length_b   1.000
_cell.length_c   1.000
_cell.angle_alpha   90.00
_cell.angle_beta   90.00
_cell.angle_gamma   90.00
#
_symmetry.space_group_name_H-M   'P 1'
#
loop_
_entity.id
_entity.type
_entity.pdbx_description
1 polymer ?
#
loop_
_entity_poly.entity_id
_entity_poly.type
_entity_poly.pdbx_seq_one_letter_code
_entity_poly.pdbx_strand_id
1 'polypeptide(L)'
;MKNYYLCSQAVIDFAKPTDVSKPFKSGYEWDQDNYYVANIDFEIVEKHFKEVIKPHNQSSAEPDIDFWCRECVAGTMNDSKISLKQAKEKGLFVEIENKLNITAERNRAMTIYNLAESRGITPVDLINRILTK
;
A
#
# COMPACT_ATOMS: atom_id res chain seq x y z
N MET A 1 12.50 -10.90 10.52
CA MET A 1 11.30 -10.08 10.85
C MET A 1 10.52 -9.91 9.55
N LYS A 2 9.18 -10.02 9.55
CA LYS A 2 8.40 -9.78 8.34
C LYS A 2 8.22 -8.28 8.14
N ASN A 3 8.67 -7.75 7.01
CA ASN A 3 8.46 -6.34 6.64
C ASN A 3 7.32 -6.27 5.62
N TYR A 4 6.28 -5.53 5.95
CA TYR A 4 5.12 -5.33 5.08
C TYR A 4 5.26 -4.01 4.33
N TYR A 5 4.78 -3.97 3.09
CA TYR A 5 4.85 -2.78 2.26
C TYR A 5 3.52 -2.56 1.56
N LEU A 6 3.09 -1.30 1.52
CA LEU A 6 2.06 -0.81 0.60
C LEU A 6 2.69 -0.66 -0.80
N CYS A 7 2.13 -1.32 -1.80
CA CYS A 7 2.75 -1.45 -3.12
C CYS A 7 1.74 -1.21 -4.26
N SER A 8 2.27 -0.80 -5.41
CA SER A 8 1.57 -0.88 -6.69
C SER A 8 1.42 -2.32 -7.20
N GLN A 9 0.51 -2.54 -8.14
CA GLN A 9 0.32 -3.82 -8.82
C GLN A 9 1.63 -4.36 -9.44
N ALA A 10 2.42 -3.49 -10.09
CA ALA A 10 3.63 -3.90 -10.79
C ALA A 10 4.67 -4.57 -9.87
N VAL A 11 4.74 -4.14 -8.59
CA VAL A 11 5.60 -4.78 -7.59
C VAL A 11 5.12 -6.19 -7.26
N ILE A 12 3.80 -6.41 -7.16
CA ILE A 12 3.22 -7.73 -6.87
C ILE A 12 3.44 -8.69 -8.04
N ASP A 13 3.25 -8.21 -9.27
CA ASP A 13 3.43 -9.01 -10.48
C ASP A 13 4.88 -9.47 -10.65
N PHE A 14 5.84 -8.60 -10.28
CA PHE A 14 7.26 -8.92 -10.27
C PHE A 14 7.66 -9.83 -9.09
N ALA A 15 7.41 -9.39 -7.86
CA ALA A 15 7.95 -10.02 -6.65
C ALA A 15 7.22 -11.31 -6.26
N LYS A 16 5.97 -11.49 -6.71
CA LYS A 16 5.12 -12.65 -6.44
C LYS A 16 5.13 -13.09 -4.96
N PRO A 17 4.87 -12.18 -4.01
CA PRO A 17 4.92 -12.49 -2.59
C PRO A 17 3.88 -13.55 -2.20
N THR A 18 4.24 -14.43 -1.27
CA THR A 18 3.32 -15.46 -0.75
C THR A 18 2.34 -14.92 0.29
N ASP A 19 2.69 -13.82 0.96
CA ASP A 19 1.88 -13.17 2.00
C ASP A 19 1.48 -11.78 1.50
N VAL A 20 0.28 -11.69 0.91
CA VAL A 20 -0.25 -10.53 0.19
C VAL A 20 -1.75 -10.37 0.43
N SER A 21 -2.21 -9.13 0.53
CA SER A 21 -3.63 -8.80 0.66
C SER A 21 -4.39 -9.05 -0.64
N LYS A 22 -5.71 -9.13 -0.57
CA LYS A 22 -6.57 -8.91 -1.74
C LYS A 22 -6.31 -7.50 -2.31
N PRO A 23 -6.50 -7.29 -3.63
CA PRO A 23 -6.43 -5.96 -4.22
C PRO A 23 -7.46 -5.04 -3.57
N PHE A 24 -7.08 -3.78 -3.34
CA PHE A 24 -8.00 -2.73 -2.92
C PHE A 24 -7.82 -1.47 -3.75
N LYS A 25 -8.88 -0.65 -3.81
CA LYS A 25 -8.89 0.65 -4.45
C LYS A 25 -8.61 1.75 -3.43
N SER A 26 -8.08 2.88 -3.88
CA SER A 26 -7.90 4.07 -3.03
C SER A 26 -9.22 4.62 -2.50
N GLY A 27 -10.28 4.54 -3.32
CA GLY A 27 -11.60 5.11 -3.05
C GLY A 27 -11.91 6.37 -3.85
N TYR A 28 -10.92 6.97 -4.54
CA TYR A 28 -11.18 8.10 -5.42
C TYR A 28 -11.79 7.62 -6.74
N GLU A 29 -12.81 8.31 -7.25
CA GLU A 29 -13.51 7.90 -8.49
C GLU A 29 -12.59 7.90 -9.72
N TRP A 30 -11.61 8.81 -9.76
CA TRP A 30 -10.66 8.94 -10.87
C TRP A 30 -9.51 7.92 -10.80
N ASP A 31 -9.32 7.26 -9.66
CA ASP A 31 -8.23 6.31 -9.46
C ASP A 31 -8.74 4.88 -9.66
N GLN A 32 -8.28 4.27 -10.74
CA GLN A 32 -8.66 2.93 -11.14
C GLN A 32 -7.59 1.89 -10.80
N ASP A 33 -6.53 2.27 -10.08
CA ASP A 33 -5.40 1.39 -9.80
C ASP A 33 -5.72 0.38 -8.68
N ASN A 34 -4.99 -0.74 -8.69
CA ASN A 34 -5.03 -1.73 -7.61
C ASN A 34 -3.82 -1.53 -6.71
N TYR A 35 -4.09 -1.42 -5.42
CA TYR A 35 -3.09 -1.36 -4.37
C TYR A 35 -3.08 -2.67 -3.59
N TYR A 36 -1.92 -2.96 -3.01
CA TYR A 36 -1.68 -4.17 -2.24
C TYR A 36 -0.86 -3.86 -1.01
N VAL A 37 -1.07 -4.66 0.04
CA VAL A 37 -0.11 -4.77 1.14
C VAL A 37 0.48 -6.17 1.08
N ALA A 38 1.80 -6.28 1.13
CA ALA A 38 2.48 -7.57 1.03
C ALA A 38 3.76 -7.62 1.85
N ASN A 39 4.14 -8.81 2.30
CA ASN A 39 5.48 -9.08 2.77
C ASN A 39 6.39 -9.34 1.56
N ILE A 40 7.26 -8.39 1.26
CA ILE A 40 8.17 -8.44 0.11
C ILE A 40 9.62 -8.48 0.58
N ASP A 41 10.47 -9.11 -0.23
CA ASP A 41 11.92 -8.95 -0.15
C ASP A 41 12.30 -7.63 -0.81
N PHE A 42 12.58 -6.62 0.01
CA PHE A 42 12.88 -5.28 -0.47
C PHE A 42 14.19 -5.22 -1.27
N GLU A 43 15.17 -6.07 -0.99
CA GLU A 43 16.45 -6.04 -1.70
C GLU A 43 16.25 -6.44 -3.18
N ILE A 44 15.41 -7.44 -3.43
CA ILE A 44 15.07 -7.89 -4.78
C ILE A 44 14.28 -6.81 -5.54
N VAL A 45 13.30 -6.19 -4.86
CA VAL A 45 12.47 -5.12 -5.44
C VAL A 45 13.30 -3.87 -5.73
N GLU A 46 14.18 -3.47 -4.81
CA GLU A 46 15.05 -2.30 -4.97
C GLU A 46 16.04 -2.51 -6.11
N LYS A 47 16.64 -3.71 -6.21
CA LYS A 47 17.52 -4.07 -7.32
C LYS A 47 16.80 -3.96 -8.67
N HIS A 48 15.61 -4.56 -8.78
CA HIS A 48 14.82 -4.49 -10.02
C HIS A 48 14.43 -3.06 -10.39
N PHE A 49 14.05 -2.24 -9.40
CA PHE A 49 13.77 -0.84 -9.63
C PHE A 49 14.99 -0.10 -10.21
N LYS A 50 16.17 -0.28 -9.61
CA LYS A 50 17.41 0.40 -10.02
C LYS A 50 17.91 -0.04 -11.39
N GLU A 51 17.81 -1.33 -11.70
CA GLU A 51 18.43 -1.94 -12.89
C GLU A 51 17.49 -2.00 -14.10
N VAL A 52 16.17 -2.03 -13.89
CA VAL A 52 15.18 -2.24 -14.96
C VAL A 52 14.20 -1.08 -15.07
N ILE A 53 13.44 -0.81 -14.01
CA ILE A 53 12.34 0.18 -14.05
C ILE A 53 12.88 1.59 -14.28
N LYS A 54 13.82 2.03 -13.44
CA LYS A 54 14.34 3.39 -13.52
C LYS A 54 15.00 3.67 -14.87
N PRO A 55 15.86 2.80 -15.43
CA PRO A 55 16.37 2.96 -16.79
C PRO A 55 15.26 2.98 -17.86
N HIS A 56 14.26 2.11 -17.74
CA HIS A 56 13.12 2.07 -18.67
C HIS A 56 12.36 3.40 -18.68
N ASN A 57 11.86 3.86 -17.53
CA ASN A 57 11.11 5.12 -17.41
C ASN A 57 11.94 6.36 -17.81
N GLN A 58 13.27 6.27 -17.83
CA GLN A 58 14.14 7.38 -18.25
C GLN A 58 14.45 7.41 -19.75
N SER A 59 14.29 6.29 -20.46
CA SER A 59 14.79 6.13 -21.84
C SER A 59 13.77 5.60 -22.84
N SER A 60 12.63 5.10 -22.37
CA SER A 60 11.57 4.56 -23.20
C SER A 60 10.65 5.64 -23.73
N ALA A 61 10.09 5.43 -24.92
CA ALA A 61 8.95 6.21 -25.41
C ALA A 61 7.60 5.64 -24.94
N GLU A 62 7.62 4.47 -24.30
CA GLU A 62 6.46 3.83 -23.68
C GLU A 62 6.09 4.54 -22.37
N PRO A 63 4.83 4.41 -21.90
CA PRO A 63 4.42 4.95 -20.62
C PRO A 63 5.26 4.42 -19.45
N ASP A 64 5.46 5.29 -18.46
CA ASP A 64 6.16 4.92 -17.23
C ASP A 64 5.49 3.74 -16.53
N ILE A 65 6.31 2.80 -16.08
CA ILE A 65 5.85 1.70 -15.23
C ILE A 65 5.67 2.25 -13.81
N ASP A 66 4.44 2.20 -13.31
CA ASP A 66 4.11 2.56 -11.92
C ASP A 66 4.61 1.49 -10.94
N PHE A 67 5.89 1.57 -10.58
CA PHE A 67 6.57 0.61 -9.72
C PHE A 67 7.07 1.27 -8.44
N TRP A 68 6.35 1.06 -7.35
CA TRP A 68 6.72 1.60 -6.05
C TRP A 68 6.22 0.74 -4.89
N CYS A 69 6.93 0.83 -3.76
CA CYS A 69 6.49 0.30 -2.49
C CYS A 69 6.89 1.24 -1.34
N ARG A 70 6.10 1.22 -0.26
CA ARG A 70 6.31 2.00 0.96
C ARG A 70 6.17 1.09 2.16
N GLU A 71 7.20 1.07 3.00
CA GLU A 71 7.21 0.22 4.18
C GLU A 71 6.09 0.62 5.16
N CYS A 72 5.37 -0.38 5.63
CA CYS A 72 4.43 -0.27 6.73
C CYS A 72 5.23 -0.37 8.03
N VAL A 73 5.57 0.79 8.60
CA VAL A 73 6.30 0.92 9.87
C VAL A 73 5.54 1.78 10.85
N ALA A 74 5.82 1.56 12.14
CA ALA A 74 5.31 2.40 13.21
C ALA A 74 5.69 3.86 13.00
N GLY A 75 4.80 4.76 13.41
CA GLY A 75 5.12 6.18 13.48
C GLY A 75 4.03 7.00 14.14
N THR A 76 4.12 8.32 13.99
CA THR A 76 3.37 9.29 14.81
C THR A 76 1.96 9.60 14.30
N MET A 77 1.47 8.86 13.30
CA MET A 77 0.12 9.09 12.75
C MET A 77 -0.94 8.62 13.73
N ASN A 78 -1.84 9.53 14.13
CA ASN A 78 -2.94 9.22 15.03
C ASN A 78 -4.07 8.51 14.25
N ASP A 79 -4.12 7.19 14.34
CA ASP A 79 -5.11 6.35 13.66
C ASP A 79 -6.46 6.25 14.40
N SER A 80 -6.58 6.79 15.63
CA SER A 80 -7.79 6.65 16.47
C SER A 80 -9.07 7.20 15.84
N LYS A 81 -8.95 8.11 14.86
CA LYS A 81 -10.08 8.73 14.16
C LYS A 81 -10.52 7.97 12.91
N ILE A 82 -9.76 6.96 12.49
CA ILE A 82 -10.02 6.19 11.27
C ILE A 82 -11.06 5.10 11.56
N SER A 83 -12.14 5.08 10.79
CA SER A 83 -13.17 4.05 10.88
C SER A 83 -13.00 2.99 9.81
N LEU A 84 -12.83 1.72 10.20
CA LEU A 84 -12.79 0.61 9.24
C LEU A 84 -14.12 0.44 8.48
N LYS A 85 -15.24 0.82 9.11
CA LYS A 85 -16.55 0.86 8.46
C LYS A 85 -16.55 1.89 7.33
N GLN A 86 -16.06 3.10 7.59
CA GLN A 86 -15.97 4.15 6.56
C GLN A 86 -14.93 3.81 5.50
N ALA A 87 -13.78 3.22 5.87
CA ALA A 87 -12.78 2.73 4.92
C ALA A 87 -13.35 1.67 3.97
N LYS A 88 -14.25 0.80 4.45
CA LYS A 88 -14.97 -0.17 3.62
C LYS A 88 -15.99 0.49 2.68
N GLU A 89 -16.70 1.52 3.15
CA GLU A 89 -17.73 2.22 2.36
C GLU A 89 -17.14 3.17 1.30
N LYS A 90 -16.04 3.85 1.62
CA LYS A 90 -15.49 4.96 0.82
C LYS A 90 -14.10 4.69 0.23
N GLY A 91 -13.45 3.61 0.64
CA GLY A 91 -12.04 3.34 0.35
C GLY A 91 -11.12 3.83 1.46
N LEU A 92 -10.04 3.08 1.68
CA LEU A 92 -9.13 3.30 2.79
C LEU A 92 -8.34 4.61 2.64
N PHE A 93 -7.90 4.97 1.44
CA PHE A 93 -7.11 6.19 1.26
C PHE A 93 -7.97 7.43 1.43
N VAL A 94 -9.21 7.39 0.94
CA VAL A 94 -10.19 8.46 1.14
C VAL A 94 -10.49 8.66 2.62
N GLU A 95 -10.72 7.59 3.40
CA GLU A 95 -10.92 7.73 4.84
C GLU A 95 -9.68 8.27 5.55
N ILE A 96 -8.47 7.82 5.17
CA ILE A 96 -7.22 8.35 5.70
C ILE A 96 -7.09 9.85 5.43
N GLU A 97 -7.31 10.29 4.20
CA GLU A 97 -7.26 11.71 3.85
C GLU A 97 -8.33 12.50 4.60
N ASN A 98 -9.57 12.04 4.63
CA ASN A 98 -10.67 12.73 5.31
C ASN A 98 -10.43 12.95 6.81
N LYS A 99 -9.71 12.04 7.48
CA LYS A 99 -9.48 12.11 8.92
C LYS A 99 -8.16 12.78 9.29
N LEU A 100 -7.14 12.61 8.47
CA LEU A 100 -5.77 13.02 8.80
C LEU A 100 -5.23 14.11 7.87
N ASN A 101 -5.93 14.42 6.78
CA ASN A 101 -5.53 15.39 5.75
C ASN A 101 -4.14 15.06 5.17
N ILE A 102 -3.92 13.77 4.86
CA ILE A 102 -2.66 13.25 4.30
C ILE A 102 -2.92 12.45 3.02
N THR A 103 -2.02 12.61 2.07
CA THR A 103 -2.09 11.91 0.76
C THR A 103 -0.82 11.16 0.40
N ALA A 104 0.33 11.51 0.98
CA ALA A 104 1.59 10.83 0.71
C ALA A 104 1.53 9.32 1.05
N GLU A 105 1.98 8.46 0.14
CA GLU A 105 1.88 7.00 0.25
C GLU A 105 2.63 6.48 1.47
N ARG A 106 3.75 7.10 1.83
CA ARG A 106 4.48 6.79 3.07
C ARG A 106 3.61 6.97 4.31
N ASN A 107 2.84 8.05 4.37
CA ASN A 107 1.98 8.34 5.53
C ASN A 107 0.75 7.42 5.53
N ARG A 108 0.25 7.02 4.35
CA ARG A 108 -0.80 6.01 4.21
C ARG A 108 -0.29 4.63 4.69
N ALA A 109 0.90 4.22 4.28
CA ALA A 109 1.54 2.96 4.71
C ALA A 109 1.76 2.90 6.23
N MET A 110 2.20 4.01 6.83
CA MET A 110 2.33 4.17 8.28
C MET A 110 0.97 4.08 8.98
N THR A 111 -0.06 4.75 8.46
CA THR A 111 -1.41 4.66 9.02
C THR A 111 -1.97 3.23 8.97
N ILE A 112 -1.73 2.51 7.87
CA ILE A 112 -2.07 1.08 7.73
C ILE A 112 -1.38 0.25 8.81
N TYR A 113 -0.09 0.50 9.06
CA TYR A 113 0.65 -0.19 10.12
C TYR A 113 0.04 0.07 11.49
N ASN A 114 -0.14 1.35 11.87
CA ASN A 114 -0.68 1.74 13.17
C ASN A 114 -2.08 1.14 13.40
N LEU A 115 -2.93 1.10 12.37
CA LEU A 115 -4.26 0.47 12.43
C LEU A 115 -4.21 -1.04 12.66
N ALA A 116 -3.24 -1.72 12.04
CA ALA A 116 -3.05 -3.15 12.20
C ALA A 116 -2.51 -3.47 13.61
N GLU A 117 -1.51 -2.70 14.04
CA GLU A 117 -0.88 -2.80 15.37
C GLU A 117 -1.90 -2.57 16.49
N SER A 118 -2.72 -1.51 16.42
CA SER A 118 -3.75 -1.20 17.43
C SER A 118 -4.83 -2.27 17.57
N ARG A 119 -4.86 -3.25 16.64
CA ARG A 119 -5.79 -4.39 16.62
C ARG A 119 -5.10 -5.74 16.81
N GLY A 120 -3.77 -5.76 16.99
CA GLY A 120 -2.99 -6.98 17.14
C GLY A 120 -3.04 -7.89 15.91
N ILE A 121 -3.10 -7.32 14.70
CA ILE A 121 -3.15 -8.07 13.43
C ILE A 121 -2.05 -7.60 12.46
N THR A 122 -1.82 -8.35 11.39
CA THR A 122 -0.88 -7.92 10.34
C THR A 122 -1.51 -6.86 9.42
N PRO A 123 -0.69 -6.03 8.74
CA PRO A 123 -1.16 -5.13 7.69
C PRO A 123 -1.95 -5.83 6.58
N VAL A 124 -1.55 -7.05 6.19
CA VAL A 124 -2.29 -7.87 5.22
C VAL A 124 -3.69 -8.24 5.73
N ASP A 125 -3.78 -8.70 6.98
CA ASP A 125 -5.05 -9.04 7.61
C ASP A 125 -5.99 -7.85 7.74
N LEU A 126 -5.44 -6.66 8.05
CA LEU A 126 -6.21 -5.42 8.12
C LEU A 126 -6.91 -5.14 6.78
N ILE A 127 -6.16 -5.15 5.67
CA ILE A 127 -6.74 -4.91 4.33
C ILE A 127 -7.79 -5.96 4.01
N ASN A 128 -7.50 -7.24 4.25
CA ASN A 128 -8.43 -8.33 3.98
C ASN A 128 -9.74 -8.19 4.77
N ARG A 129 -9.68 -7.69 6.02
CA ARG A 129 -10.87 -7.40 6.84
C ARG A 129 -11.70 -6.24 6.29
N ILE A 130 -11.06 -5.16 5.83
CA ILE A 130 -11.76 -4.02 5.21
C ILE A 130 -12.55 -4.49 3.98
N LEU A 131 -12.00 -5.43 3.21
CA LEU A 131 -12.59 -5.94 1.98
C LEU A 131 -13.66 -7.03 2.17
N THR A 132 -13.78 -7.60 3.38
CA THR A 132 -14.74 -8.68 3.62
C THR A 132 -16.14 -8.09 3.83
N LYS A 133 -17.13 -8.56 3.06
CA LYS A 133 -18.54 -8.12 3.11
C LYS A 133 -19.20 -8.42 4.45
#